data_AF-A0AB36I7B4-F1
#
_entry.id   AF-A0AB36I7B4-F1
#
_cell.length_a   1.000
_cell.length_b   1.000
_cell.length_c   1.000
_cell.angle_alpha   90.00
_cell.angle_beta   90.00
_cell.angle_gamma   90.00
#
_symmetry.space_group_name_H-M   'P 1'
#
loop_
_entity.id
_entity.type
_entity.pdbx_description
1 polymer ?
#
loop_
_entity_poly.entity_id
_entity_poly.type
_entity_poly.pdbx_seq_one_letter_code
_entity_poly.pdbx_strand_id
1 'polypeptide(L)'
;MNSEQEFVLSAIEERDIKFVRLWFTDILGHLKSVVVAPAELESALEEGIGFDGSAIEGYARISEADTIARPDPSTFQVLPLEAGISKLQAARLFCDVTMPDGQPSFSDPRQVLRRQVQLAADEGLTCMISPEIEFYLVQSLRTNGLPPVPTDNGGYFDQATFNEAPNFRRNAMVALEELGIPVEFSHHETAPGQQEIDLRHADALTMADNIMTFRYIMKQVARDQGVGASFMPKPFQEHAGSAMHTHMSLFEGDTNAFHDPDDSYMLSKTAKQFIAGILHHAPEFTAVTNQWVNSYKRIVYGNEAPTAATWGVSNRSALVRVPTYRLNKEESRRVEVRLPDTACNPYLAFSVMLGAGLKGIKEGYELDEPAEDDISNLSFRERRAMGYNDLPSSLDQALRQMEKSELVADILGEHVFEFFLRNKWREWRDYQEQITPWELRNNLDY
;
A
#
# COMPACT_ATOMS: atom_id res chain seq x y z
N MET A 1 20.63 -25.73 8.33
CA MET A 1 20.65 -24.67 7.31
C MET A 1 20.06 -25.15 6.00
N ASN A 2 19.20 -24.36 5.36
CA ASN A 2 18.69 -24.63 4.01
C ASN A 2 19.55 -23.90 2.94
N SER A 3 19.34 -24.20 1.65
CA SER A 3 20.13 -23.62 0.56
C SER A 3 20.03 -22.10 0.45
N GLU A 4 18.90 -21.52 0.86
CA GLU A 4 18.70 -20.05 0.83
C GLU A 4 19.49 -19.36 1.94
N GLN A 5 19.52 -19.94 3.14
CA GLN A 5 20.34 -19.45 4.26
C GLN A 5 21.83 -19.51 3.93
N GLU A 6 22.29 -20.60 3.32
CA GLU A 6 23.67 -20.73 2.84
C GLU A 6 24.01 -19.62 1.82
N PHE A 7 23.12 -19.38 0.85
CA PHE A 7 23.29 -18.29 -0.12
C PHE A 7 23.43 -16.93 0.56
N VAL A 8 22.59 -16.62 1.56
CA VAL A 8 22.64 -15.35 2.29
C VAL A 8 23.98 -15.17 3.00
N LEU A 9 24.44 -16.19 3.72
CA LEU A 9 25.71 -16.14 4.47
C LEU A 9 26.90 -15.97 3.52
N SER A 10 26.94 -16.73 2.41
CA SER A 10 27.98 -16.57 1.38
C SER A 10 27.95 -15.18 0.74
N ALA A 11 26.76 -14.67 0.39
CA ALA A 11 26.63 -13.35 -0.23
C ALA A 11 27.10 -12.21 0.69
N ILE A 12 26.94 -12.37 2.01
CA ILE A 12 27.40 -11.39 3.00
C ILE A 12 28.92 -11.32 3.04
N GLU A 13 29.58 -12.47 3.03
CA GLU A 13 31.04 -12.56 3.02
C GLU A 13 31.62 -12.06 1.70
N GLU A 14 31.10 -12.53 0.56
CA GLU A 14 31.56 -12.16 -0.79
C GLU A 14 31.42 -10.66 -1.09
N ARG A 15 30.37 -10.02 -0.56
CA ARG A 15 30.05 -8.60 -0.82
C ARG A 15 30.53 -7.66 0.29
N ASP A 16 31.30 -8.17 1.25
CA ASP A 16 31.83 -7.43 2.41
C ASP A 16 30.75 -6.63 3.17
N ILE A 17 29.57 -7.25 3.37
CA ILE A 17 28.44 -6.62 4.07
C ILE A 17 28.80 -6.40 5.53
N LYS A 18 28.65 -5.16 6.02
CA LYS A 18 29.04 -4.79 7.40
C LYS A 18 27.91 -4.88 8.40
N PHE A 19 26.67 -4.70 7.94
CA PHE A 19 25.48 -4.75 8.77
C PHE A 19 24.30 -5.31 7.99
N VAL A 20 23.47 -6.10 8.66
CA VAL A 20 22.24 -6.64 8.09
C VAL A 20 21.06 -6.07 8.84
N ARG A 21 20.12 -5.47 8.11
CA ARG A 21 18.90 -4.90 8.65
C ARG A 21 17.78 -5.93 8.58
N LEU A 22 17.28 -6.32 9.74
CA LEU A 22 16.12 -7.17 9.88
C LEU A 22 14.88 -6.28 9.93
N TRP A 23 14.12 -6.28 8.84
CA TRP A 23 12.96 -5.42 8.63
C TRP A 23 11.66 -6.13 8.97
N PHE A 24 10.74 -5.41 9.60
CA PHE A 24 9.36 -5.86 9.81
C PHE A 24 8.46 -4.63 9.83
N THR A 25 7.14 -4.82 9.84
CA THR A 25 6.19 -3.72 9.69
C THR A 25 5.19 -3.73 10.85
N ASP A 26 4.89 -2.56 11.42
CA ASP A 26 3.83 -2.44 12.42
C ASP A 26 2.43 -2.39 11.76
N ILE A 27 1.36 -2.50 12.54
CA ILE A 27 -0.03 -2.47 12.05
C ILE A 27 -0.33 -1.20 11.25
N LEU A 28 0.35 -0.08 11.54
CA LEU A 28 0.17 1.20 10.85
C LEU A 28 0.97 1.31 9.54
N GLY A 29 1.74 0.29 9.17
CA GLY A 29 2.54 0.30 7.95
C GLY A 29 3.86 1.04 8.09
N HIS A 30 4.36 1.24 9.31
CA HIS A 30 5.71 1.77 9.51
C HIS A 30 6.75 0.66 9.44
N LEU A 31 7.77 0.87 8.60
CA LEU A 31 8.95 0.02 8.55
C LEU A 31 9.73 0.13 9.87
N LYS A 32 9.93 -0.99 10.54
CA LYS A 32 10.79 -1.16 11.71
C LYS A 32 12.05 -1.92 11.31
N SER A 33 13.11 -1.79 12.10
CA SER A 33 14.37 -2.46 11.83
C SER A 33 15.10 -2.79 13.12
N VAL A 34 15.65 -4.00 13.18
CA VAL A 34 16.78 -4.38 14.05
C VAL A 34 18.02 -4.48 13.16
N VAL A 35 19.19 -4.13 13.69
CA VAL A 35 20.46 -4.21 12.95
C VAL A 35 21.34 -5.26 13.62
N VAL A 36 21.87 -6.19 12.83
CA VAL A 36 22.81 -7.20 13.30
C VAL A 36 24.14 -7.13 12.58
N ALA A 37 25.19 -7.53 13.31
CA ALA A 37 26.50 -7.78 12.73
C ALA A 37 26.47 -9.12 11.96
N PRO A 38 27.28 -9.28 10.90
CA PRO A 38 27.38 -10.53 10.14
C PRO A 38 27.61 -11.78 11.01
N ALA A 39 28.40 -11.64 12.08
CA ALA A 39 28.71 -12.73 13.01
C ALA A 39 27.47 -13.28 13.76
N GLU A 40 26.41 -12.48 13.90
CA GLU A 40 25.18 -12.88 14.61
C GLU A 40 24.11 -13.41 13.64
N LEU A 41 24.32 -13.31 12.32
CA LEU A 41 23.25 -13.59 11.37
C LEU A 41 22.90 -15.07 11.28
N GLU A 42 23.89 -15.96 11.37
CA GLU A 42 23.65 -17.42 11.34
C GLU A 42 22.69 -17.81 12.47
N SER A 43 22.98 -17.38 13.70
CA SER A 43 22.08 -17.58 14.86
C SER A 43 20.72 -16.90 14.65
N ALA A 44 20.69 -15.68 14.08
CA ALA A 44 19.43 -15.01 13.78
C ALA A 44 18.57 -15.75 12.74
N LEU A 45 19.17 -16.43 11.76
CA LEU A 45 18.47 -17.23 10.76
C LEU A 45 17.93 -18.55 11.33
N GLU A 46 18.60 -19.12 12.33
CA GLU A 46 18.20 -20.37 12.98
C GLU A 46 17.17 -20.15 14.09
N GLU A 47 17.44 -19.21 14.98
CA GLU A 47 16.68 -19.02 16.22
C GLU A 47 15.72 -17.83 16.15
N GLY A 48 16.01 -16.85 15.29
CA GLY A 48 15.36 -15.54 15.26
C GLY A 48 15.93 -14.59 16.31
N ILE A 49 15.43 -13.35 16.34
CA ILE A 49 15.88 -12.32 17.29
C ILE A 49 14.73 -11.87 18.17
N GLY A 50 14.92 -11.97 19.49
CA GLY A 50 14.00 -11.46 20.49
C GLY A 50 13.89 -9.93 20.45
N PHE A 51 12.66 -9.42 20.49
CA PHE A 51 12.38 -7.99 20.65
C PHE A 51 11.01 -7.75 21.32
N ASP A 52 10.79 -6.52 21.78
CA ASP A 52 9.51 -6.08 22.35
C ASP A 52 8.43 -5.98 21.25
N GLY A 53 7.50 -6.94 21.28
CA GLY A 53 6.39 -7.10 20.35
C GLY A 53 5.38 -5.96 20.39
N SER A 54 5.36 -5.16 21.46
CA SER A 54 4.54 -3.95 21.52
C SER A 54 4.92 -2.96 20.40
N ALA A 55 6.12 -3.09 19.82
CA ALA A 55 6.57 -2.33 18.65
C ALA A 55 5.69 -2.50 17.40
N ILE A 56 4.91 -3.59 17.31
CA ILE A 56 4.06 -3.94 16.16
C ILE A 56 2.62 -3.40 16.34
N GLU A 57 2.17 -3.24 17.58
CA GLU A 57 0.81 -2.80 17.94
C GLU A 57 0.56 -1.29 17.69
N GLY A 58 1.52 -0.61 17.05
CA GLY A 58 1.48 0.84 16.84
C GLY A 58 1.61 1.59 18.16
N TYR A 59 0.72 2.55 18.42
CA TYR A 59 0.70 3.27 19.68
C TYR A 59 -0.38 2.75 20.65
N ALA A 60 -1.15 1.71 20.31
CA ALA A 60 -2.22 1.16 21.15
C ALA A 60 -1.75 0.11 22.17
N ARG A 61 -0.45 0.14 22.48
CA ARG A 61 0.26 -0.81 23.34
C ARG A 61 -0.37 -0.90 24.73
N ILE A 62 -0.57 -2.11 25.21
CA ILE A 62 -1.12 -2.38 26.55
C ILE A 62 -0.02 -2.91 27.49
N SER A 63 0.81 -3.83 26.98
CA SER A 63 1.87 -4.49 27.73
C SER A 63 3.03 -4.87 26.81
N GLU A 64 4.23 -5.01 27.38
CA GLU A 64 5.36 -5.60 26.68
C GLU A 64 5.11 -7.09 26.47
N ALA A 65 5.37 -7.57 25.25
CA ALA A 65 5.25 -8.98 24.90
C ALA A 65 6.55 -9.41 24.24
N ASP A 66 7.16 -10.50 24.72
CA ASP A 66 8.34 -11.07 24.08
C ASP A 66 7.93 -11.67 22.73
N THR A 67 8.57 -11.21 21.66
CA THR A 67 8.37 -11.72 20.30
C THR A 67 9.70 -11.98 19.62
N ILE A 68 9.67 -12.78 18.55
CA ILE A 68 10.85 -13.19 17.81
C ILE A 68 10.69 -12.76 16.35
N ALA A 69 11.61 -11.93 15.87
CA ALA A 69 11.76 -11.61 14.45
C ALA A 69 12.54 -12.72 13.77
N ARG A 70 11.91 -13.45 12.85
CA ARG A 70 12.51 -14.53 12.07
C ARG A 70 12.83 -14.03 10.66
N PRO A 71 14.11 -13.85 10.29
CA PRO A 71 14.47 -13.39 8.95
C PRO A 71 14.05 -14.40 7.89
N ASP A 72 13.45 -13.89 6.83
CA ASP A 72 13.04 -14.65 5.65
C ASP A 72 14.16 -14.58 4.59
N PRO A 73 14.96 -15.65 4.39
CA PRO A 73 16.13 -15.63 3.52
C PRO A 73 15.82 -15.28 2.06
N SER A 74 14.60 -15.62 1.60
CA SER A 74 14.14 -15.33 0.24
C SER A 74 14.05 -13.83 -0.05
N THR A 75 14.01 -13.01 1.01
CA THR A 75 13.90 -11.55 0.92
C THR A 75 15.25 -10.84 1.04
N PHE A 76 16.37 -11.57 0.95
CA PHE A 76 17.69 -10.95 1.03
C PHE A 76 17.91 -9.96 -0.11
N GLN A 77 18.22 -8.72 0.23
CA GLN A 77 18.60 -7.69 -0.75
C GLN A 77 19.74 -6.83 -0.21
N VAL A 78 20.69 -6.50 -1.09
CA VAL A 78 21.77 -5.57 -0.77
C VAL A 78 21.26 -4.15 -0.99
N LEU A 79 21.32 -3.30 0.04
CA LEU A 79 20.85 -1.92 -0.06
C LEU A 79 21.80 -1.09 -0.92
N PRO A 80 21.28 -0.19 -1.79
CA PRO A 80 22.09 0.76 -2.53
C PRO A 80 22.97 1.59 -1.59
N LEU A 81 24.17 1.95 -2.06
CA LEU A 81 25.10 2.75 -1.26
C LEU A 81 24.56 4.18 -1.06
N GLU A 82 24.62 4.65 0.17
CA GLU A 82 24.30 6.04 0.50
C GLU A 82 25.39 6.98 -0.04
N ALA A 83 24.99 7.97 -0.84
CA ALA A 83 25.93 8.93 -1.40
C ALA A 83 26.60 9.75 -0.28
N GLY A 84 27.93 9.66 -0.16
CA GLY A 84 28.73 10.59 0.64
C GLY A 84 28.88 10.29 2.14
N ILE A 85 28.32 9.19 2.67
CA ILE A 85 28.39 8.88 4.12
C ILE A 85 29.45 7.83 4.43
N SER A 86 29.46 6.69 3.71
CA SER A 86 30.53 5.69 3.82
C SER A 86 30.43 4.66 2.68
N LYS A 87 31.53 3.95 2.38
CA LYS A 87 31.50 2.79 1.46
C LYS A 87 31.00 1.50 2.14
N LEU A 88 30.42 1.60 3.34
CA LEU A 88 29.99 0.42 4.10
C LEU A 88 28.70 -0.12 3.48
N GLN A 89 28.78 -1.33 2.95
CA GLN A 89 27.64 -2.01 2.35
C GLN A 89 26.73 -2.58 3.45
N ALA A 90 25.42 -2.40 3.29
CA ALA A 90 24.40 -3.00 4.14
C ALA A 90 23.48 -3.90 3.30
N ALA A 91 22.91 -4.92 3.94
CA ALA A 91 21.85 -5.73 3.36
C ALA A 91 20.60 -5.67 4.23
N ARG A 92 19.47 -6.13 3.71
CA ARG A 92 18.21 -6.26 4.43
C ARG A 92 17.55 -7.62 4.18
N LEU A 93 16.82 -8.08 5.19
CA LEU A 93 15.93 -9.22 5.17
C LEU A 93 14.62 -8.77 5.81
N PHE A 94 13.48 -9.04 5.19
CA PHE A 94 12.20 -8.98 5.90
C PHE A 94 12.10 -10.13 6.89
N CYS A 95 11.36 -9.91 7.97
CA CYS A 95 11.15 -10.87 9.02
C CYS A 95 9.66 -11.14 9.19
N ASP A 96 9.35 -12.41 9.41
CA ASP A 96 8.09 -12.78 10.02
C ASP A 96 8.21 -12.65 11.54
N VAL A 97 7.15 -12.18 12.20
CA VAL A 97 7.13 -12.12 13.66
C VAL A 97 6.44 -13.36 14.20
N THR A 98 7.09 -14.00 15.16
CA THR A 98 6.58 -15.18 15.87
C THR A 98 6.54 -14.94 17.38
N MET A 99 5.68 -15.69 18.05
CA MET A 99 5.65 -15.81 19.49
C MET A 99 6.81 -16.72 19.97
N PRO A 100 7.20 -16.67 21.26
CA PRO A 100 8.29 -17.50 21.79
C PRO A 100 8.07 -19.01 21.67
N ASP A 101 6.81 -19.45 21.56
CA ASP A 101 6.43 -20.84 21.30
C ASP A 101 6.54 -21.25 19.82
N GLY A 102 6.95 -20.32 18.95
CA GLY A 102 7.14 -20.52 17.51
C GLY A 102 5.90 -20.27 16.67
N GLN A 103 4.73 -19.99 17.26
CA GLN A 103 3.53 -19.68 16.49
C GLN A 103 3.66 -18.32 15.80
N PRO A 104 3.06 -18.11 14.60
CA PRO A 104 2.98 -16.79 14.00
C PRO A 104 2.33 -15.78 14.93
N SER A 105 2.88 -14.56 14.98
CA SER A 105 2.30 -13.49 15.78
C SER A 105 0.92 -13.10 15.25
N PHE A 106 -0.04 -12.97 16.17
CA PHE A 106 -1.40 -12.54 15.85
C PHE A 106 -1.48 -11.08 15.40
N SER A 107 -0.39 -10.31 15.55
CA SER A 107 -0.33 -8.87 15.25
C SER A 107 0.54 -8.54 14.04
N ASP A 108 1.13 -9.53 13.36
CA ASP A 108 2.03 -9.31 12.21
C ASP A 108 1.24 -9.10 10.90
N PRO A 109 1.29 -7.89 10.29
CA PRO A 109 0.63 -7.63 9.01
C PRO A 109 1.09 -8.54 7.88
N ARG A 110 2.37 -8.96 7.87
CA ARG A 110 2.92 -9.83 6.82
C ARG A 110 2.27 -11.21 6.88
N GLN A 111 2.01 -11.73 8.08
CA GLN A 111 1.30 -12.99 8.29
C GLN A 111 -0.19 -12.91 7.91
N VAL A 112 -0.83 -11.75 8.12
CA VAL A 112 -2.21 -11.52 7.65
C VAL A 112 -2.30 -11.69 6.13
N LEU A 113 -1.38 -11.07 5.38
CA LEU A 113 -1.35 -11.21 3.92
C LEU A 113 -1.00 -12.64 3.51
N ARG A 114 -0.01 -13.27 4.16
CA ARG A 114 0.38 -14.66 3.89
C ARG A 114 -0.80 -15.63 4.00
N ARG A 115 -1.66 -15.45 5.01
CA ARG A 115 -2.91 -16.23 5.16
C ARG A 115 -3.85 -16.06 3.96
N GLN A 116 -4.06 -14.83 3.48
CA GLN A 116 -4.94 -14.59 2.33
C GLN A 116 -4.37 -15.11 1.02
N VAL A 117 -3.04 -15.02 0.83
CA VAL A 117 -2.35 -15.63 -0.30
C VAL A 117 -2.51 -17.16 -0.26
N GLN A 118 -2.37 -17.78 0.92
CA GLN A 118 -2.57 -19.22 1.07
C GLN A 118 -4.02 -19.63 0.76
N LEU A 119 -5.01 -18.85 1.20
CA LEU A 119 -6.42 -19.12 0.86
C LEU A 119 -6.68 -19.06 -0.64
N ALA A 120 -6.06 -18.13 -1.37
CA ALA A 120 -6.13 -18.13 -2.83
C ALA A 120 -5.47 -19.40 -3.42
N ALA A 121 -4.29 -19.75 -2.93
CA ALA A 121 -3.53 -20.90 -3.41
C ALA A 121 -4.25 -22.24 -3.16
N ASP A 122 -4.97 -22.38 -2.04
CA ASP A 122 -5.78 -23.55 -1.71
C ASP A 122 -6.93 -23.76 -2.71
N GLU A 123 -7.40 -22.67 -3.34
CA GLU A 123 -8.38 -22.68 -4.44
C GLU A 123 -7.70 -22.76 -5.84
N GLY A 124 -6.38 -22.97 -5.89
CA GLY A 124 -5.60 -23.06 -7.13
C GLY A 124 -5.25 -21.71 -7.77
N LEU A 125 -5.42 -20.60 -7.06
CA LEU A 125 -5.28 -19.24 -7.57
C LEU A 125 -4.01 -18.56 -7.04
N THR A 126 -3.28 -17.89 -7.92
CA THR A 126 -2.16 -17.01 -7.58
C THR A 126 -2.56 -15.56 -7.81
N CYS A 127 -2.40 -14.70 -6.80
CA CYS A 127 -2.70 -13.27 -6.91
C CYS A 127 -1.46 -12.46 -7.30
N MET A 128 -1.55 -11.78 -8.44
CA MET A 128 -0.53 -10.86 -8.95
C MET A 128 -0.98 -9.42 -8.75
N ILE A 129 -0.06 -8.55 -8.29
CA ILE A 129 -0.35 -7.15 -7.97
C ILE A 129 0.66 -6.23 -8.64
N SER A 130 0.17 -5.14 -9.25
CA SER A 130 0.96 -4.03 -9.81
C SER A 130 0.43 -2.70 -9.25
N PRO A 131 1.16 -1.97 -8.40
CA PRO A 131 0.75 -0.66 -7.92
C PRO A 131 1.28 0.48 -8.81
N GLU A 132 0.43 1.47 -9.05
CA GLU A 132 0.81 2.83 -9.50
C GLU A 132 1.02 3.68 -8.25
N ILE A 133 2.25 4.12 -7.97
CA ILE A 133 2.61 4.70 -6.66
C ILE A 133 2.87 6.20 -6.81
N GLU A 134 1.92 7.01 -6.38
CA GLU A 134 2.04 8.47 -6.40
C GLU A 134 2.63 9.04 -5.09
N PHE A 135 3.49 10.05 -5.20
CA PHE A 135 4.07 10.74 -4.06
C PHE A 135 4.54 12.15 -4.44
N TYR A 136 4.79 13.00 -3.44
CA TYR A 136 5.30 14.35 -3.66
C TYR A 136 6.78 14.47 -3.29
N LEU A 137 7.53 15.17 -4.12
CA LEU A 137 8.80 15.78 -3.75
C LEU A 137 8.57 17.21 -3.27
N VAL A 138 9.09 17.51 -2.09
CA VAL A 138 8.95 18.81 -1.44
C VAL A 138 10.30 19.30 -0.93
N GLN A 139 10.51 20.61 -0.89
CA GLN A 139 11.76 21.20 -0.42
C GLN A 139 12.12 20.73 1.00
N SER A 140 11.12 20.57 1.87
CA SER A 140 11.32 20.12 3.25
C SER A 140 10.06 19.47 3.80
N LEU A 141 10.24 18.38 4.57
CA LEU A 141 9.17 17.77 5.38
C LEU A 141 9.00 18.48 6.73
N ARG A 142 9.91 19.39 7.12
CA ARG A 142 9.84 20.15 8.37
C ARG A 142 9.06 21.44 8.16
N THR A 143 7.73 21.33 8.09
CA THR A 143 6.84 22.46 7.78
C THR A 143 6.16 23.09 9.00
N ASN A 144 6.30 22.48 10.19
CA ASN A 144 5.58 22.86 11.41
C ASN A 144 4.04 22.92 11.21
N GLY A 145 3.50 22.01 10.39
CA GLY A 145 2.07 21.92 10.10
C GLY A 145 1.57 22.86 8.99
N LEU A 146 2.45 23.65 8.37
CA LEU A 146 2.12 24.42 7.17
C LEU A 146 2.19 23.54 5.91
N PRO A 147 1.51 23.91 4.81
CA PRO A 147 1.69 23.24 3.52
C PRO A 147 3.18 23.24 3.12
N PRO A 148 3.71 22.13 2.62
CA PRO A 148 5.08 22.09 2.11
C PRO A 148 5.22 22.93 0.83
N VAL A 149 6.44 23.09 0.32
CA VAL A 149 6.72 23.72 -0.97
C VAL A 149 7.15 22.65 -1.96
N PRO A 150 6.52 22.53 -3.15
CA PRO A 150 6.92 21.54 -4.17
C PRO A 150 8.30 21.86 -4.74
N THR A 151 9.02 20.84 -5.22
CA THR A 151 10.39 20.98 -5.75
C THR A 151 10.48 21.48 -7.18
N ASP A 152 9.35 21.52 -7.90
CA ASP A 152 9.28 21.90 -9.30
C ASP A 152 7.94 22.56 -9.63
N ASN A 153 7.71 22.84 -10.92
CA ASN A 153 6.49 23.42 -11.47
C ASN A 153 5.87 22.55 -12.58
N GLY A 154 6.18 21.25 -12.63
CA GLY A 154 5.70 20.37 -13.70
C GLY A 154 4.23 19.99 -13.56
N GLY A 155 3.64 19.51 -14.64
CA GLY A 155 2.35 18.83 -14.67
C GLY A 155 2.42 17.46 -15.35
N TYR A 156 1.27 16.92 -15.71
CA TYR A 156 1.14 15.54 -16.17
C TYR A 156 2.01 15.24 -17.40
N PHE A 157 2.91 14.26 -17.27
CA PHE A 157 3.93 13.88 -18.26
C PHE A 157 4.97 14.96 -18.63
N ASP A 158 5.02 16.09 -17.93
CA ASP A 158 5.97 17.14 -18.24
C ASP A 158 7.41 16.73 -17.91
N GLN A 159 8.32 17.21 -18.75
CA GLN A 159 9.71 17.39 -18.37
C GLN A 159 9.87 18.78 -17.75
N ALA A 160 9.76 18.86 -16.42
CA ALA A 160 9.82 20.12 -15.69
C ALA A 160 11.07 20.95 -16.07
N THR A 161 10.86 22.25 -16.34
CA THR A 161 11.93 23.18 -16.75
C THR A 161 12.68 23.78 -15.56
N PHE A 162 12.00 23.87 -14.41
CA PHE A 162 12.60 24.18 -13.11
C PHE A 162 12.39 22.97 -12.21
N ASN A 163 13.47 22.44 -11.62
CA ASN A 163 13.40 21.30 -10.71
C ASN A 163 14.61 21.34 -9.76
N GLU A 164 14.34 21.34 -8.45
CA GLU A 164 15.38 21.32 -7.40
C GLU A 164 16.06 19.95 -7.23
N ALA A 165 15.39 18.87 -7.64
CA ALA A 165 15.90 17.50 -7.61
C ALA A 165 15.86 16.85 -9.01
N PRO A 166 16.56 17.41 -10.02
CA PRO A 166 16.44 17.02 -11.43
C PRO A 166 16.91 15.59 -11.72
N ASN A 167 17.69 14.99 -10.81
CA ASN A 167 18.19 13.62 -10.96
C ASN A 167 17.38 12.60 -10.15
N PHE A 168 16.32 13.02 -9.44
CA PHE A 168 15.53 12.15 -8.57
C PHE A 168 15.01 10.90 -9.27
N ARG A 169 14.19 11.05 -10.32
CA ARG A 169 13.60 9.89 -11.00
C ARG A 169 14.68 8.92 -11.53
N ARG A 170 15.76 9.45 -12.11
CA ARG A 170 16.88 8.62 -12.59
C ARG A 170 17.52 7.83 -11.46
N ASN A 171 17.89 8.50 -10.37
CA ASN A 171 18.57 7.84 -9.24
C ASN A 171 17.64 6.86 -8.51
N ALA A 172 16.33 7.17 -8.44
CA ALA A 172 15.31 6.29 -7.91
C ALA A 172 15.17 5.01 -8.74
N MET A 173 15.10 5.12 -10.07
CA MET A 173 15.01 3.96 -10.97
C MET A 173 16.25 3.07 -10.86
N VAL A 174 17.45 3.65 -10.83
CA VAL A 174 18.71 2.90 -10.65
C VAL A 174 18.71 2.15 -9.31
N ALA A 175 18.33 2.81 -8.22
CA ALA A 175 18.29 2.20 -6.90
C ALA A 175 17.27 1.04 -6.80
N LEU A 176 16.13 1.16 -7.47
CA LEU A 176 15.13 0.10 -7.55
C LEU A 176 15.62 -1.09 -8.40
N GLU A 177 16.29 -0.81 -9.52
CA GLU A 177 16.90 -1.85 -10.38
C GLU A 177 17.99 -2.64 -9.63
N GLU A 178 18.86 -1.96 -8.87
CA GLU A 178 19.87 -2.60 -8.03
C GLU A 178 19.28 -3.53 -6.95
N LEU A 179 18.06 -3.24 -6.50
CA LEU A 179 17.29 -4.05 -5.55
C LEU A 179 16.43 -5.13 -6.22
N GLY A 180 16.50 -5.27 -7.54
CA GLY A 180 15.69 -6.21 -8.30
C GLY A 180 14.20 -5.89 -8.29
N ILE A 181 13.81 -4.63 -8.08
CA ILE A 181 12.42 -4.17 -8.13
C ILE A 181 12.15 -3.60 -9.52
N PRO A 182 11.49 -4.35 -10.42
CA PRO A 182 11.26 -3.93 -11.78
C PRO A 182 10.26 -2.77 -11.86
N VAL A 183 10.69 -1.66 -12.46
CA VAL A 183 9.85 -0.50 -12.78
C VAL A 183 9.25 -0.67 -14.18
N GLU A 184 7.96 -0.40 -14.35
CA GLU A 184 7.31 -0.37 -15.67
C GLU A 184 7.57 0.97 -16.37
N PHE A 185 7.25 2.07 -15.71
CA PHE A 185 7.58 3.42 -16.14
C PHE A 185 7.52 4.41 -14.96
N SER A 186 7.95 5.65 -15.20
CA SER A 186 7.83 6.75 -14.26
C SER A 186 7.57 8.04 -15.02
N HIS A 187 6.73 8.91 -14.47
CA HIS A 187 6.44 10.22 -15.02
C HIS A 187 6.17 11.26 -13.94
N HIS A 188 6.08 12.51 -14.39
CA HIS A 188 5.52 13.58 -13.58
C HIS A 188 4.00 13.42 -13.53
N GLU A 189 3.41 13.58 -12.36
CA GLU A 189 1.96 13.52 -12.19
C GLU A 189 1.32 14.90 -12.42
N THR A 190 0.03 15.03 -12.19
CA THR A 190 -0.78 16.21 -12.52
C THR A 190 -0.41 17.47 -11.75
N ALA A 191 0.14 17.36 -10.54
CA ALA A 191 0.48 18.52 -9.70
C ALA A 191 1.99 18.79 -9.56
N PRO A 192 2.39 20.05 -9.31
CA PRO A 192 3.80 20.42 -9.06
C PRO A 192 4.46 19.57 -7.96
N GLY A 193 5.64 19.03 -8.24
CA GLY A 193 6.39 18.14 -7.37
C GLY A 193 5.83 16.72 -7.27
N GLN A 194 4.67 16.43 -7.84
CA GLN A 194 4.07 15.09 -7.80
C GLN A 194 4.74 14.16 -8.80
N GLN A 195 5.04 12.96 -8.34
CA GLN A 195 5.73 11.92 -9.10
C GLN A 195 4.91 10.63 -9.03
N GLU A 196 5.01 9.84 -10.09
CA GLU A 196 4.51 8.47 -10.13
C GLU A 196 5.61 7.53 -10.63
N ILE A 197 5.70 6.37 -9.97
CA ILE A 197 6.53 5.26 -10.41
C ILE A 197 5.68 4.00 -10.32
N ASP A 198 5.58 3.33 -11.45
CA ASP A 198 4.78 2.11 -11.59
C ASP A 198 5.69 0.91 -11.47
N LEU A 199 5.32 -0.01 -10.59
CA LEU A 199 6.06 -1.26 -10.43
C LEU A 199 5.44 -2.32 -11.31
N ARG A 200 6.28 -3.15 -11.95
CA ARG A 200 5.78 -4.35 -12.62
C ARG A 200 5.20 -5.32 -11.61
N HIS A 201 4.24 -6.12 -12.06
CA HIS A 201 3.54 -7.05 -11.20
C HIS A 201 4.47 -8.09 -10.55
N ALA A 202 4.14 -8.44 -9.31
CA ALA A 202 4.71 -9.57 -8.57
C ALA A 202 3.59 -10.27 -7.79
N ASP A 203 3.87 -11.40 -7.16
CA ASP A 203 2.92 -11.98 -6.21
C ASP A 203 2.64 -11.00 -5.06
N ALA A 204 1.47 -11.13 -4.44
CA ALA A 204 0.98 -10.15 -3.48
C ALA A 204 1.93 -9.89 -2.30
N LEU A 205 2.60 -10.93 -1.78
CA LEU A 205 3.49 -10.80 -0.63
C LEU A 205 4.79 -10.08 -1.02
N THR A 206 5.41 -10.52 -2.12
CA THR A 206 6.59 -9.84 -2.69
C THR A 206 6.29 -8.39 -3.03
N MET A 207 5.10 -8.09 -3.57
CA MET A 207 4.72 -6.72 -3.89
C MET A 207 4.56 -5.84 -2.65
N ALA A 208 4.02 -6.37 -1.55
CA ALA A 208 3.95 -5.64 -0.29
C ALA A 208 5.35 -5.32 0.28
N ASP A 209 6.28 -6.29 0.25
CA ASP A 209 7.69 -6.11 0.61
C ASP A 209 8.37 -5.05 -0.29
N ASN A 210 8.06 -5.07 -1.60
CA ASN A 210 8.55 -4.10 -2.57
C ASN A 210 8.03 -2.68 -2.30
N ILE A 211 6.75 -2.49 -1.94
CA ILE A 211 6.21 -1.16 -1.59
C ILE A 211 6.89 -0.60 -0.34
N MET A 212 7.14 -1.43 0.67
CA MET A 212 7.84 -1.00 1.88
C MET A 212 9.28 -0.56 1.56
N THR A 213 9.95 -1.32 0.70
CA THR A 213 11.29 -0.98 0.21
C THR A 213 11.27 0.29 -0.63
N PHE A 214 10.31 0.41 -1.55
CA PHE A 214 10.11 1.58 -2.41
C PHE A 214 9.99 2.87 -1.59
N ARG A 215 9.11 2.89 -0.58
CA ARG A 215 8.93 4.08 0.28
C ARG A 215 10.20 4.47 1.01
N TYR A 216 11.00 3.50 1.45
CA TYR A 216 12.29 3.75 2.10
C TYR A 216 13.29 4.37 1.10
N ILE A 217 13.44 3.77 -0.08
CA ILE A 217 14.39 4.22 -1.11
C ILE A 217 14.02 5.59 -1.66
N MET A 218 12.73 5.87 -1.94
CA MET A 218 12.33 7.21 -2.41
C MET A 218 12.69 8.29 -1.40
N LYS A 219 12.47 8.03 -0.10
CA LYS A 219 12.87 8.97 0.96
C LYS A 219 14.38 9.13 1.05
N GLN A 220 15.15 8.07 0.83
CA GLN A 220 16.61 8.11 0.83
C GLN A 220 17.14 8.92 -0.35
N VAL A 221 16.72 8.60 -1.58
CA VAL A 221 17.12 9.30 -2.82
C VAL A 221 16.71 10.78 -2.80
N ALA A 222 15.55 11.11 -2.22
CA ALA A 222 15.12 12.49 -2.01
C ALA A 222 16.08 13.24 -1.06
N ARG A 223 16.40 12.63 0.08
CA ARG A 223 17.32 13.21 1.07
C ARG A 223 18.72 13.44 0.49
N ASP A 224 19.21 12.53 -0.33
CA ASP A 224 20.52 12.65 -1.00
C ASP A 224 20.58 13.84 -1.97
N GLN A 225 19.42 14.37 -2.38
CA GLN A 225 19.28 15.59 -3.19
C GLN A 225 18.80 16.80 -2.38
N GLY A 226 18.79 16.71 -1.04
CA GLY A 226 18.42 17.82 -0.16
C GLY A 226 16.92 18.12 -0.09
N VAL A 227 16.06 17.23 -0.59
CA VAL A 227 14.60 17.38 -0.61
C VAL A 227 13.93 16.25 0.20
N GLY A 228 12.60 16.30 0.33
CA GLY A 228 11.81 15.28 1.02
C GLY A 228 10.81 14.59 0.10
N ALA A 229 10.63 13.28 0.26
CA ALA A 229 9.54 12.53 -0.37
C ALA A 229 8.39 12.29 0.62
N SER A 230 7.19 12.70 0.26
CA SER A 230 5.97 12.53 1.06
C SER A 230 4.97 11.62 0.35
N PHE A 231 4.53 10.59 1.06
CA PHE A 231 3.46 9.67 0.65
C PHE A 231 2.10 10.04 1.26
N MET A 232 2.01 11.23 1.86
CA MET A 232 0.78 11.72 2.48
C MET A 232 -0.34 11.80 1.42
N PRO A 233 -1.57 11.31 1.70
CA PRO A 233 -2.63 11.22 0.69
C PRO A 233 -3.06 12.55 0.07
N LYS A 234 -3.03 13.65 0.83
CA LYS A 234 -3.42 14.98 0.37
C LYS A 234 -2.58 16.05 1.10
N PRO A 235 -1.32 16.28 0.66
CA PRO A 235 -0.42 17.25 1.29
C PRO A 235 -0.75 18.71 0.93
N PHE A 236 -1.49 18.92 -0.16
CA PHE A 236 -1.90 20.22 -0.67
C PHE A 236 -3.42 20.28 -0.85
N GLN A 237 -4.03 21.40 -0.49
CA GLN A 237 -5.47 21.60 -0.66
C GLN A 237 -5.86 21.79 -2.13
N GLU A 238 -5.07 22.57 -2.88
CA GLU A 238 -5.38 23.01 -4.25
C GLU A 238 -4.91 22.03 -5.34
N HIS A 239 -4.18 20.98 -4.96
CA HIS A 239 -3.54 20.06 -5.89
C HIS A 239 -4.00 18.63 -5.69
N ALA A 240 -3.77 17.78 -6.67
CA ALA A 240 -4.09 16.36 -6.68
C ALA A 240 -3.62 15.63 -5.41
N GLY A 241 -4.35 14.58 -5.02
CA GLY A 241 -3.88 13.71 -3.94
C GLY A 241 -2.86 12.69 -4.44
N SER A 242 -2.25 11.94 -3.51
CA SER A 242 -1.42 10.79 -3.83
C SER A 242 -2.21 9.50 -3.65
N ALA A 243 -2.40 8.75 -4.72
CA ALA A 243 -3.04 7.45 -4.73
C ALA A 243 -2.03 6.29 -4.81
N MET A 244 -2.54 5.08 -4.56
CA MET A 244 -1.87 3.83 -4.90
C MET A 244 -2.83 2.95 -5.70
N HIS A 245 -3.08 3.30 -6.97
CA HIS A 245 -3.99 2.49 -7.80
C HIS A 245 -3.41 1.09 -7.91
N THR A 246 -4.19 0.10 -7.48
CA THR A 246 -3.70 -1.27 -7.33
C THR A 246 -4.32 -2.14 -8.40
N HIS A 247 -3.52 -2.54 -9.37
CA HIS A 247 -3.90 -3.53 -10.37
C HIS A 247 -3.79 -4.92 -9.78
N MET A 248 -4.86 -5.72 -9.88
CA MET A 248 -4.92 -7.10 -9.40
C MET A 248 -5.37 -8.05 -10.49
N SER A 249 -4.77 -9.23 -10.54
CA SER A 249 -5.20 -10.36 -11.36
C SER A 249 -5.00 -11.68 -10.62
N LEU A 250 -5.85 -12.66 -10.93
CA LEU A 250 -5.74 -14.02 -10.43
C LEU A 250 -5.34 -14.95 -11.57
N PHE A 251 -4.45 -15.90 -11.28
CA PHE A 251 -3.96 -16.89 -12.24
C PHE A 251 -4.20 -18.31 -11.73
N GLU A 252 -4.59 -19.20 -12.64
CA GLU A 252 -4.58 -20.65 -12.43
C GLU A 252 -3.41 -21.25 -13.23
N GLY A 253 -2.32 -21.55 -12.53
CA GLY A 253 -1.03 -21.83 -13.20
C GLY A 253 -0.59 -20.62 -14.03
N ASP A 254 -0.41 -20.82 -15.34
CA ASP A 254 -0.02 -19.76 -16.29
C ASP A 254 -1.22 -19.07 -16.97
N THR A 255 -2.45 -19.50 -16.67
CA THR A 255 -3.68 -18.98 -17.30
C THR A 255 -4.28 -17.84 -16.48
N ASN A 256 -4.64 -16.73 -17.12
CA ASN A 256 -5.23 -15.60 -16.40
C ASN A 256 -6.71 -15.87 -16.12
N ALA A 257 -7.04 -16.16 -14.86
CA ALA A 257 -8.39 -16.51 -14.43
C ALA A 257 -9.40 -15.36 -14.60
N PHE A 258 -8.94 -14.12 -14.86
CA PHE A 258 -9.83 -12.98 -15.11
C PHE A 258 -10.25 -12.79 -16.57
N HIS A 259 -9.63 -13.50 -17.50
CA HIS A 259 -9.88 -13.34 -18.93
C HIS A 259 -10.92 -14.32 -19.46
N ASP A 260 -11.86 -13.80 -20.24
CA ASP A 260 -12.81 -14.61 -21.01
C ASP A 260 -13.02 -13.95 -22.37
N PRO A 261 -12.57 -14.56 -23.49
CA PRO A 261 -12.65 -13.95 -24.81
C PRO A 261 -14.09 -13.81 -25.34
N ASP A 262 -15.07 -14.51 -24.76
CA ASP A 262 -16.46 -14.51 -25.21
C ASP A 262 -17.31 -13.43 -24.50
N ASP A 263 -16.77 -12.80 -23.44
CA ASP A 263 -17.41 -11.71 -22.72
C ASP A 263 -17.22 -10.35 -23.41
N SER A 264 -18.21 -9.46 -23.35
CA SER A 264 -18.16 -8.13 -23.97
C SER A 264 -17.02 -7.24 -23.47
N TYR A 265 -16.55 -7.46 -22.24
CA TYR A 265 -15.44 -6.73 -21.62
C TYR A 265 -14.19 -7.59 -21.43
N MET A 266 -14.19 -8.78 -22.04
CA MET A 266 -13.16 -9.80 -21.88
C MET A 266 -12.99 -10.25 -20.42
N LEU A 267 -14.07 -10.20 -19.62
CA LEU A 267 -14.06 -10.53 -18.18
C LEU A 267 -14.73 -11.88 -17.91
N SER A 268 -13.96 -12.79 -17.31
CA SER A 268 -14.48 -14.07 -16.85
C SER A 268 -15.49 -13.92 -15.71
N LYS A 269 -16.22 -15.01 -15.45
CA LYS A 269 -17.08 -15.12 -14.26
C LYS A 269 -16.29 -14.85 -12.96
N THR A 270 -15.08 -15.40 -12.86
CA THR A 270 -14.17 -15.19 -11.72
C THR A 270 -13.84 -13.71 -11.54
N ALA A 271 -13.52 -12.99 -12.63
CA ALA A 271 -13.27 -11.55 -12.56
C ALA A 271 -14.51 -10.79 -12.08
N LYS A 272 -15.67 -11.10 -12.65
CA LYS A 272 -16.93 -10.41 -12.30
C LYS A 272 -17.26 -10.58 -10.82
N GLN A 273 -17.16 -11.82 -10.31
CA GLN A 273 -17.41 -12.13 -8.91
C GLN A 273 -16.37 -11.49 -7.97
N PHE A 274 -15.09 -11.44 -8.40
CA PHE A 274 -14.05 -10.73 -7.66
C PHE A 274 -14.36 -9.23 -7.56
N ILE A 275 -14.73 -8.59 -8.66
CA ILE A 275 -15.14 -7.18 -8.67
C ILE A 275 -16.36 -6.98 -7.76
N ALA A 276 -17.37 -7.83 -7.87
CA ALA A 276 -18.57 -7.74 -7.04
C ALA A 276 -18.24 -7.83 -5.54
N GLY A 277 -17.32 -8.73 -5.15
CA GLY A 277 -16.79 -8.82 -3.78
C GLY A 277 -16.11 -7.53 -3.32
N ILE A 278 -15.23 -6.95 -4.15
CA ILE A 278 -14.59 -5.66 -3.88
C ILE A 278 -15.63 -4.56 -3.67
N LEU A 279 -16.63 -4.43 -4.56
CA LEU A 279 -17.64 -3.37 -4.48
C LEU A 279 -18.52 -3.51 -3.24
N HIS A 280 -18.96 -4.74 -2.93
CA HIS A 280 -19.81 -5.03 -1.78
C HIS A 280 -19.13 -4.63 -0.47
N HIS A 281 -17.87 -5.00 -0.31
CA HIS A 281 -17.13 -4.80 0.94
C HIS A 281 -16.30 -3.51 0.99
N ALA A 282 -16.29 -2.72 -0.09
CA ALA A 282 -15.48 -1.49 -0.13
C ALA A 282 -15.75 -0.53 1.04
N PRO A 283 -17.01 -0.27 1.47
CA PRO A 283 -17.25 0.56 2.64
C PRO A 283 -16.63 0.00 3.92
N GLU A 284 -16.58 -1.32 4.07
CA GLU A 284 -16.07 -2.02 5.26
C GLU A 284 -14.55 -1.92 5.35
N PHE A 285 -13.83 -2.12 4.24
CA PHE A 285 -12.36 -2.11 4.25
C PHE A 285 -11.74 -0.74 3.95
N THR A 286 -12.56 0.29 3.67
CA THR A 286 -12.07 1.66 3.41
C THR A 286 -11.18 2.17 4.53
N ALA A 287 -11.49 1.83 5.79
CA ALA A 287 -10.68 2.23 6.94
C ALA A 287 -9.24 1.72 6.85
N VAL A 288 -8.99 0.58 6.22
CA VAL A 288 -7.65 -0.03 6.06
C VAL A 288 -6.93 0.55 4.84
N THR A 289 -7.61 0.68 3.70
CA THR A 289 -7.00 1.20 2.46
C THR A 289 -6.82 2.73 2.47
N ASN A 290 -7.53 3.43 3.35
CA ASN A 290 -7.50 4.88 3.58
C ASN A 290 -7.37 5.15 5.09
N GLN A 291 -6.25 4.70 5.66
CA GLN A 291 -6.09 4.58 7.11
C GLN A 291 -5.78 5.88 7.86
N TRP A 292 -5.74 7.04 7.22
CA TRP A 292 -5.41 8.30 7.88
C TRP A 292 -6.55 9.29 7.78
N VAL A 293 -6.68 10.20 8.74
CA VAL A 293 -7.65 11.31 8.63
C VAL A 293 -7.45 12.09 7.33
N ASN A 294 -6.20 12.26 6.89
CA ASN A 294 -5.86 12.94 5.65
C ASN A 294 -6.29 12.18 4.38
N SER A 295 -6.42 10.85 4.43
CA SER A 295 -6.90 10.03 3.31
C SER A 295 -8.27 10.48 2.81
N TYR A 296 -9.17 10.84 3.72
CA TYR A 296 -10.52 11.29 3.37
C TYR A 296 -10.55 12.69 2.75
N LYS A 297 -9.47 13.47 2.92
CA LYS A 297 -9.33 14.73 2.18
C LYS A 297 -9.09 14.47 0.69
N ARG A 298 -8.44 13.36 0.33
CA ARG A 298 -8.30 12.89 -1.06
C ARG A 298 -9.64 12.45 -1.64
N ILE A 299 -10.44 11.69 -0.87
CA ILE A 299 -11.76 11.18 -1.29
C ILE A 299 -12.78 12.31 -1.48
N VAL A 300 -12.82 13.26 -0.54
CA VAL A 300 -13.86 14.31 -0.52
C VAL A 300 -13.47 15.53 -1.35
N TYR A 301 -12.19 15.91 -1.34
CA TYR A 301 -11.71 17.15 -1.96
C TYR A 301 -10.80 16.84 -3.14
N GLY A 302 -11.42 16.53 -4.27
CA GLY A 302 -10.79 16.25 -5.56
C GLY A 302 -11.69 15.40 -6.44
N ASN A 303 -11.50 15.47 -7.76
CA ASN A 303 -12.23 14.63 -8.73
C ASN A 303 -11.46 13.34 -9.09
N GLU A 304 -10.44 12.99 -8.32
CA GLU A 304 -9.45 11.95 -8.68
C GLU A 304 -9.66 10.62 -7.94
N ALA A 305 -10.32 10.66 -6.77
CA ALA A 305 -10.59 9.49 -5.95
C ALA A 305 -12.06 9.05 -6.06
N PRO A 306 -12.34 7.74 -6.03
CA PRO A 306 -13.71 7.24 -6.10
C PRO A 306 -14.50 7.64 -4.85
N THR A 307 -15.75 8.06 -5.04
CA THR A 307 -16.67 8.44 -3.96
C THR A 307 -17.79 7.42 -3.72
N ALA A 308 -17.94 6.45 -4.62
CA ALA A 308 -18.91 5.36 -4.52
C ALA A 308 -18.30 4.04 -4.99
N ALA A 309 -18.81 2.94 -4.46
CA ALA A 309 -18.45 1.58 -4.83
C ALA A 309 -19.11 1.20 -6.17
N THR A 310 -18.51 1.71 -7.25
CA THR A 310 -18.90 1.42 -8.63
C THR A 310 -17.73 0.81 -9.40
N TRP A 311 -18.03 0.11 -10.48
CA TRP A 311 -17.02 -0.29 -11.45
C TRP A 311 -17.33 0.30 -12.82
N GLY A 312 -16.32 0.42 -13.67
CA GLY A 312 -16.52 0.88 -15.03
C GLY A 312 -15.38 0.52 -15.97
N VAL A 313 -15.73 0.37 -17.24
CA VAL A 313 -14.79 0.02 -18.30
C VAL A 313 -14.12 1.30 -18.76
N SER A 314 -12.80 1.41 -18.54
CA SER A 314 -12.04 2.63 -18.79
C SER A 314 -12.57 3.91 -18.10
N ASN A 315 -13.46 3.78 -17.11
CA ASN A 315 -13.97 4.89 -16.31
C ASN A 315 -13.05 5.17 -15.12
N ARG A 316 -12.37 6.32 -15.13
CA ARG A 316 -11.43 6.73 -14.06
C ARG A 316 -12.13 7.26 -12.79
N SER A 317 -13.42 7.56 -12.86
CA SER A 317 -14.22 8.02 -11.72
C SER A 317 -14.77 6.86 -10.87
N ALA A 318 -14.76 5.64 -11.40
CA ALA A 318 -15.22 4.42 -10.72
C ALA A 318 -14.17 3.90 -9.71
N LEU A 319 -14.63 3.16 -8.69
CA LEU A 319 -13.75 2.51 -7.72
C LEU A 319 -12.91 1.41 -8.36
N VAL A 320 -13.56 0.51 -9.08
CA VAL A 320 -12.89 -0.52 -9.87
C VAL A 320 -12.91 -0.13 -11.33
N ARG A 321 -11.74 0.19 -11.86
CA ARG A 321 -11.57 0.41 -13.29
C ARG A 321 -11.15 -0.89 -13.96
N VAL A 322 -11.74 -1.17 -15.13
CA VAL A 322 -11.38 -2.31 -15.98
C VAL A 322 -10.64 -1.73 -17.19
N PRO A 323 -9.29 -1.81 -17.26
CA PRO A 323 -8.54 -1.26 -18.39
C PRO A 323 -8.84 -2.00 -19.69
N THR A 324 -8.88 -1.30 -20.82
CA THR A 324 -9.12 -1.88 -22.16
C THR A 324 -7.96 -1.69 -23.15
N TYR A 325 -6.77 -1.32 -22.68
CA TYR A 325 -5.62 -1.02 -23.54
C TYR A 325 -5.14 -2.19 -24.40
N ARG A 326 -5.31 -3.43 -23.94
CA ARG A 326 -4.80 -4.65 -24.58
C ARG A 326 -5.81 -5.81 -24.47
N LEU A 327 -7.03 -5.60 -24.98
CA LEU A 327 -8.11 -6.59 -24.90
C LEU A 327 -7.71 -7.99 -25.41
N ASN A 328 -6.88 -8.06 -26.44
CA ASN A 328 -6.46 -9.34 -27.04
C ASN A 328 -5.25 -9.99 -26.34
N LYS A 329 -4.72 -9.39 -25.27
CA LYS A 329 -3.61 -9.96 -24.49
C LYS A 329 -4.14 -10.47 -23.16
N GLU A 330 -4.46 -11.76 -23.12
CA GLU A 330 -4.98 -12.49 -21.96
C GLU A 330 -4.22 -12.17 -20.67
N GLU A 331 -2.90 -12.30 -20.67
CA GLU A 331 -2.02 -12.05 -19.52
C GLU A 331 -2.18 -10.63 -18.91
N SER A 332 -2.71 -9.67 -19.67
CA SER A 332 -2.85 -8.28 -19.23
C SER A 332 -4.21 -7.93 -18.63
N ARG A 333 -5.17 -8.85 -18.68
CA ARG A 333 -6.51 -8.67 -18.09
C ARG A 333 -6.39 -8.59 -16.57
N ARG A 334 -6.85 -7.47 -16.02
CA ARG A 334 -6.75 -7.13 -14.60
C ARG A 334 -7.85 -6.18 -14.19
N VAL A 335 -8.02 -6.00 -12.90
CA VAL A 335 -8.88 -4.97 -12.31
C VAL A 335 -8.01 -3.95 -11.60
N GLU A 336 -8.36 -2.67 -11.70
CA GLU A 336 -7.64 -1.57 -11.08
C GLU A 336 -8.49 -1.04 -9.93
N VAL A 337 -8.10 -1.30 -8.69
CA VAL A 337 -8.75 -0.78 -7.49
C VAL A 337 -8.15 0.57 -7.16
N ARG A 338 -8.92 1.65 -7.35
CA ARG A 338 -8.45 3.05 -7.26
C ARG A 338 -8.59 3.64 -5.85
N LEU A 339 -9.14 2.87 -4.92
CA LEU A 339 -9.43 3.30 -3.55
C LEU A 339 -8.20 3.49 -2.65
N PRO A 340 -7.15 2.65 -2.68
CA PRO A 340 -6.03 2.80 -1.76
C PRO A 340 -5.24 4.10 -1.97
N ASP A 341 -4.80 4.73 -0.88
CA ASP A 341 -3.72 5.72 -0.95
C ASP A 341 -2.35 5.10 -0.66
N THR A 342 -1.32 5.86 -1.01
CA THR A 342 0.08 5.50 -0.81
C THR A 342 0.54 5.47 0.64
N ALA A 343 -0.29 5.85 1.61
CA ALA A 343 0.07 5.85 3.02
C ALA A 343 -0.52 4.66 3.79
N CYS A 344 -1.34 3.81 3.15
CA CYS A 344 -1.87 2.60 3.76
C CYS A 344 -0.77 1.56 4.06
N ASN A 345 -1.04 0.64 4.99
CA ASN A 345 -0.22 -0.54 5.19
C ASN A 345 -0.44 -1.51 4.01
N PRO A 346 0.55 -1.76 3.15
CA PRO A 346 0.34 -2.55 1.93
C PRO A 346 -0.07 -3.98 2.23
N TYR A 347 0.44 -4.59 3.31
CA TYR A 347 0.08 -5.96 3.69
C TYR A 347 -1.41 -6.05 4.04
N LEU A 348 -1.90 -5.14 4.89
CA LEU A 348 -3.29 -5.13 5.31
C LEU A 348 -4.22 -4.72 4.16
N ALA A 349 -3.85 -3.72 3.36
CA ALA A 349 -4.61 -3.28 2.21
C ALA A 349 -4.78 -4.41 1.18
N PHE A 350 -3.72 -5.13 0.85
CA PHE A 350 -3.80 -6.28 -0.05
C PHE A 350 -4.60 -7.43 0.55
N SER A 351 -4.50 -7.65 1.87
CA SER A 351 -5.27 -8.69 2.56
C SER A 351 -6.77 -8.45 2.44
N VAL A 352 -7.24 -7.23 2.71
CA VAL A 352 -8.67 -6.90 2.67
C VAL A 352 -9.21 -6.88 1.24
N MET A 353 -8.43 -6.41 0.26
CA MET A 353 -8.84 -6.43 -1.14
C MET A 353 -8.89 -7.86 -1.68
N LEU A 354 -7.84 -8.67 -1.46
CA LEU A 354 -7.82 -10.06 -1.90
C LEU A 354 -8.94 -10.87 -1.22
N GLY A 355 -9.07 -10.76 0.11
CA GLY A 355 -10.10 -11.48 0.86
C GLY A 355 -11.53 -11.09 0.46
N ALA A 356 -11.80 -9.80 0.20
CA ALA A 356 -13.10 -9.36 -0.33
C ALA A 356 -13.40 -9.94 -1.71
N GLY A 357 -12.42 -9.93 -2.62
CA GLY A 357 -12.58 -10.51 -3.95
C GLY A 357 -12.76 -12.03 -3.92
N LEU A 358 -12.00 -12.74 -3.08
CA LEU A 358 -12.16 -14.19 -2.87
C LEU A 358 -13.52 -14.54 -2.27
N LYS A 359 -14.04 -13.74 -1.33
CA LYS A 359 -15.40 -13.95 -0.79
C LYS A 359 -16.45 -13.80 -1.89
N GLY A 360 -16.31 -12.79 -2.75
CA GLY A 360 -17.19 -12.60 -3.91
C GLY A 360 -17.21 -13.81 -4.85
N ILE A 361 -16.04 -14.41 -5.12
CA ILE A 361 -15.92 -15.66 -5.90
C ILE A 361 -16.61 -16.82 -5.18
N LYS A 362 -16.28 -17.04 -3.91
CA LYS A 362 -16.77 -18.17 -3.10
C LYS A 362 -18.28 -18.17 -2.91
N GLU A 363 -18.85 -17.01 -2.64
CA GLU A 363 -20.30 -16.83 -2.39
C GLU A 363 -21.08 -16.51 -3.67
N GLY A 364 -20.37 -16.32 -4.78
CA GLY A 364 -20.94 -16.17 -6.11
C GLY A 364 -21.67 -14.85 -6.32
N TYR A 365 -21.11 -13.74 -5.82
CA TYR A 365 -21.72 -12.42 -5.92
C TYR A 365 -21.94 -12.01 -7.38
N GLU A 366 -23.09 -11.41 -7.65
CA GLU A 366 -23.42 -10.88 -8.97
C GLU A 366 -22.85 -9.47 -9.14
N LEU A 367 -22.27 -9.21 -10.31
CA LEU A 367 -21.76 -7.89 -10.67
C LEU A 367 -22.83 -7.12 -11.43
N ASP A 368 -23.24 -5.99 -10.89
CA ASP A 368 -24.17 -5.06 -11.54
C ASP A 368 -23.57 -4.46 -12.83
N GLU A 369 -24.42 -3.80 -13.62
CA GLU A 369 -23.97 -3.09 -14.83
C GLU A 369 -22.89 -2.04 -14.53
N PRO A 370 -21.94 -1.81 -15.45
CA PRO A 370 -20.87 -0.83 -15.25
C PRO A 370 -21.43 0.59 -15.23
N ALA A 371 -20.79 1.45 -14.44
CA ALA A 371 -21.03 2.89 -14.46
C ALA A 371 -20.52 3.52 -15.76
N GLU A 372 -21.44 4.11 -16.54
CA GLU A 372 -21.12 4.84 -17.77
C GLU A 372 -20.81 6.33 -17.53
N ASP A 373 -21.46 6.93 -16.53
CA ASP A 373 -21.30 8.35 -16.20
C ASP A 373 -19.99 8.64 -15.47
N ASP A 374 -19.55 9.89 -15.53
CA ASP A 374 -18.52 10.42 -14.63
C ASP A 374 -19.10 10.59 -13.22
N ILE A 375 -18.81 9.60 -12.37
CA ILE A 375 -19.30 9.52 -10.99
C ILE A 375 -18.84 10.71 -10.15
N SER A 376 -17.72 11.36 -10.51
CA SER A 376 -17.21 12.53 -9.80
C SER A 376 -18.14 13.75 -9.90
N ASN A 377 -18.95 13.83 -10.97
CA ASN A 377 -19.89 14.91 -11.20
C ASN A 377 -21.28 14.65 -10.59
N LEU A 378 -21.55 13.42 -10.14
CA LEU A 378 -22.84 13.05 -9.55
C LEU A 378 -22.91 13.55 -8.11
N SER A 379 -24.03 14.17 -7.75
CA SER A 379 -24.35 14.47 -6.36
C SER A 379 -24.66 13.19 -5.58
N PHE A 380 -24.54 13.27 -4.25
CA PHE A 380 -24.95 12.19 -3.34
C PHE A 380 -26.39 11.71 -3.58
N ARG A 381 -27.30 12.61 -3.98
CA ARG A 381 -28.70 12.24 -4.26
C ARG A 381 -28.83 11.45 -5.57
N GLU A 382 -28.09 11.85 -6.60
CA GLU A 382 -28.09 11.15 -7.90
C GLU A 382 -27.48 9.76 -7.76
N ARG A 383 -26.33 9.63 -7.08
CA ARG A 383 -25.70 8.32 -6.83
C ARG A 383 -26.64 7.35 -6.11
N ARG A 384 -27.32 7.79 -5.06
CA ARG A 384 -28.31 6.95 -4.37
C ARG A 384 -29.54 6.62 -5.22
N ALA A 385 -29.99 7.55 -6.07
CA ALA A 385 -31.10 7.27 -7.00
C ALA A 385 -30.72 6.21 -8.04
N MET A 386 -29.44 6.11 -8.39
CA MET A 386 -28.87 5.08 -9.27
C MET A 386 -28.53 3.77 -8.52
N GLY A 387 -28.75 3.70 -7.20
CA GLY A 387 -28.47 2.51 -6.40
C GLY A 387 -27.01 2.33 -6.00
N TYR A 388 -26.15 3.34 -6.20
CA TYR A 388 -24.74 3.25 -5.83
C TYR A 388 -24.54 3.35 -4.33
N ASN A 389 -23.64 2.51 -3.81
CA ASN A 389 -23.20 2.55 -2.42
C ASN A 389 -22.09 3.59 -2.27
N ASP A 390 -22.32 4.64 -1.47
CA ASP A 390 -21.30 5.65 -1.19
C ASP A 390 -20.17 5.08 -0.32
N LEU A 391 -18.95 5.53 -0.58
CA LEU A 391 -17.81 5.26 0.29
C LEU A 391 -17.82 6.18 1.52
N PRO A 392 -17.24 5.75 2.65
CA PRO A 392 -17.07 6.61 3.81
C PRO A 392 -16.33 7.92 3.48
N SER A 393 -16.87 9.05 3.91
CA SER A 393 -16.29 10.38 3.66
C SER A 393 -15.42 10.90 4.81
N SER A 394 -15.26 10.12 5.88
CA SER A 394 -14.37 10.43 6.99
C SER A 394 -13.85 9.16 7.65
N LEU A 395 -12.75 9.29 8.41
CA LEU A 395 -12.20 8.18 9.19
C LEU A 395 -13.22 7.65 10.21
N ASP A 396 -14.01 8.52 10.87
CA ASP A 396 -15.11 8.08 11.75
C ASP A 396 -16.12 7.19 11.04
N GLN A 397 -16.59 7.60 9.85
CA GLN A 397 -17.54 6.78 9.10
C GLN A 397 -16.94 5.44 8.71
N ALA A 398 -15.68 5.43 8.26
CA ALA A 398 -15.02 4.21 7.84
C ALA A 398 -14.80 3.25 9.03
N LEU A 399 -14.38 3.77 10.19
CA LEU A 399 -14.20 2.95 11.40
C LEU A 399 -15.52 2.34 11.86
N ARG A 400 -16.63 3.09 11.81
CA ARG A 400 -17.96 2.57 12.15
C ARG A 400 -18.47 1.51 11.18
N GLN A 401 -18.07 1.57 9.91
CA GLN A 401 -18.37 0.50 8.95
C GLN A 401 -17.52 -0.73 9.24
N MET A 402 -16.21 -0.54 9.44
CA MET A 402 -15.27 -1.60 9.79
C MET A 402 -15.66 -2.33 11.07
N GLU A 403 -16.10 -1.64 12.12
CA GLU A 403 -16.56 -2.24 13.40
C GLU A 403 -17.72 -3.23 13.24
N LYS A 404 -18.51 -3.10 12.18
CA LYS A 404 -19.65 -4.00 11.89
C LYS A 404 -19.28 -5.11 10.92
N SER A 405 -18.05 -5.10 10.41
CA SER A 405 -17.60 -6.01 9.37
C SER A 405 -17.09 -7.32 9.96
N GLU A 406 -17.85 -8.40 9.77
CA GLU A 406 -17.36 -9.76 10.03
C GLU A 406 -16.22 -10.11 9.09
N LEU A 407 -16.31 -9.70 7.81
CA LEU A 407 -15.27 -9.98 6.82
C LEU A 407 -13.92 -9.40 7.20
N VAL A 408 -13.85 -8.12 7.55
CA VAL A 408 -12.58 -7.46 7.87
C VAL A 408 -12.01 -8.02 9.17
N ALA A 409 -12.86 -8.34 10.15
CA ALA A 409 -12.42 -9.02 11.37
C ALA A 409 -11.80 -10.39 11.09
N ASP A 410 -12.43 -11.21 10.23
CA ASP A 410 -11.92 -12.53 9.84
C ASP A 410 -10.61 -12.44 9.06
N ILE A 411 -10.52 -11.51 8.11
CA ILE A 411 -9.32 -11.31 7.29
C ILE A 411 -8.15 -10.91 8.19
N LEU A 412 -8.31 -9.83 8.98
CA LEU A 412 -7.24 -9.28 9.80
C LEU A 412 -6.89 -10.18 10.99
N GLY A 413 -7.86 -10.94 11.50
CA GLY A 413 -7.76 -11.62 12.78
C GLY A 413 -8.03 -10.66 13.95
N GLU A 414 -8.50 -11.22 15.06
CA GLU A 414 -9.00 -10.47 16.23
C GLU A 414 -8.03 -9.39 16.73
N HIS A 415 -6.74 -9.74 16.86
CA HIS A 415 -5.72 -8.84 17.41
C HIS A 415 -5.45 -7.66 16.48
N VAL A 416 -5.11 -7.89 15.20
CA VAL A 416 -4.87 -6.79 14.26
C VAL A 416 -6.12 -5.92 14.12
N PHE A 417 -7.31 -6.53 14.03
CA PHE A 417 -8.57 -5.79 13.94
C PHE A 417 -8.78 -4.86 15.15
N GLU A 418 -8.64 -5.37 16.38
CA GLU A 418 -8.80 -4.58 17.59
C GLU A 418 -7.75 -3.47 17.70
N PHE A 419 -6.47 -3.79 17.53
CA PHE A 419 -5.39 -2.81 17.65
C PHE A 419 -5.44 -1.76 16.55
N PHE A 420 -5.86 -2.13 15.33
CA PHE A 420 -6.09 -1.17 14.26
C PHE A 420 -7.18 -0.17 14.66
N LEU A 421 -8.36 -0.66 15.07
CA LEU A 421 -9.47 0.20 15.52
C LEU A 421 -9.06 1.12 16.68
N ARG A 422 -8.37 0.58 17.70
CA ARG A 422 -7.88 1.39 18.83
C ARG A 422 -6.93 2.50 18.39
N ASN A 423 -5.97 2.19 17.52
CA ASN A 423 -5.03 3.20 17.02
C ASN A 423 -5.76 4.31 16.26
N LYS A 424 -6.71 3.93 15.41
CA LYS A 424 -7.42 4.86 14.52
C LYS A 424 -8.48 5.68 15.22
N TRP A 425 -9.18 5.11 16.20
CA TRP A 425 -10.07 5.88 17.07
C TRP A 425 -9.32 6.91 17.92
N ARG A 426 -8.13 6.57 18.41
CA ARG A 426 -7.29 7.58 19.08
C ARG A 426 -6.89 8.69 18.11
N GLU A 427 -6.37 8.34 16.92
CA GLU A 427 -6.02 9.35 15.91
C GLU A 427 -7.20 10.27 15.57
N TRP A 428 -8.40 9.70 15.42
CA TRP A 428 -9.60 10.48 15.16
C TRP A 428 -9.94 11.43 16.32
N ARG A 429 -9.85 10.97 17.57
CA ARG A 429 -10.07 11.83 18.75
C ARG A 429 -9.03 12.95 18.83
N ASP A 430 -7.75 12.62 18.65
CA ASP A 430 -6.66 13.60 18.63
C ASP A 430 -6.85 14.64 17.51
N TYR A 431 -7.42 14.25 16.37
CA TYR A 431 -7.81 15.18 15.31
C TYR A 431 -8.97 16.09 15.71
N GLN A 432 -10.01 15.55 16.34
CA GLN A 432 -11.18 16.32 16.77
C GLN A 432 -10.89 17.31 17.90
N GLU A 433 -9.87 17.06 18.72
CA GLU A 433 -9.44 17.98 19.79
C GLU A 433 -8.71 19.22 19.28
N GLN A 434 -8.30 19.23 18.00
CA GLN A 434 -7.59 20.37 17.41
C GLN A 434 -8.55 21.53 17.16
N ILE A 435 -8.07 22.74 17.46
CA ILE A 435 -8.69 23.98 17.00
C ILE A 435 -7.86 24.52 15.84
N THR A 436 -8.42 24.44 14.63
CA THR A 436 -7.67 24.75 13.42
C THR A 436 -7.59 26.25 13.16
N PRO A 437 -6.57 26.73 12.43
CA PRO A 437 -6.52 28.12 11.96
C PRO A 437 -7.71 28.52 11.10
N TRP A 438 -8.37 27.56 10.42
CA TRP A 438 -9.59 27.83 9.66
C TRP A 438 -10.74 28.17 10.61
N GLU A 439 -10.96 27.39 11.67
CA GLU A 439 -12.00 27.68 12.68
C GLU A 439 -11.75 29.02 13.36
N LEU A 440 -10.51 29.30 13.77
CA LEU A 440 -10.17 30.59 14.37
C LEU A 440 -10.46 31.76 13.43
N ARG A 441 -10.15 31.66 12.13
CA ARG A 441 -10.45 32.75 11.18
C ARG A 441 -11.95 32.94 10.91
N ASN A 442 -12.74 31.87 10.98
CA ASN A 442 -14.15 31.88 10.56
C ASN A 442 -15.12 31.97 11.72
N ASN A 443 -14.70 31.71 12.97
CA ASN A 443 -15.61 31.58 14.10
C ASN A 443 -15.17 32.39 15.33
N LEU A 444 -13.95 32.95 15.36
CA LEU A 444 -13.45 33.68 16.55
C LEU A 444 -14.22 34.98 16.83
N ASP A 445 -14.64 35.67 15.78
CA ASP A 445 -15.38 36.94 15.87
C ASP A 445 -16.90 36.76 15.70
N TYR A 446 -17.39 35.51 15.65
CA TYR A 446 -18.82 35.18 15.63
C TYR A 446 -19.39 34.96 17.03
#